data_AF-A0A7Y3FZP5-F1
#
_entry.id   AF-A0A7Y3FZP5-F1
#
_cell.length_a   1.000
_cell.length_b   1.000
_cell.length_c   1.000
_cell.angle_alpha   90.00
_cell.angle_beta   90.00
_cell.angle_gamma   90.00
#
_symmetry.space_group_name_H-M   'P 1'
#
loop_
_entity.id
_entity.type
_entity.pdbx_description
1 polymer ?
#
loop_
_entity_poly.entity_id
_entity_poly.type
_entity_poly.pdbx_seq_one_letter_code
_entity_poly.pdbx_strand_id
1 'polypeptide(L)'
;MFFVMDILSRPSPRSADGIWRHLWEMRDAVPISIVLPTVVSPACPLLAEERADSVLSATGIQVPQNSAWIPMQVDVSRFVHDNGDIRLKALERVLNHCVDRGDSLHDSRTWSSSAVQFDSWLNRRLAVAIRGWGDLVSRRGADPGAFRTLKELEELAEFIAGTLRARSHVLARERGYCPAVDVAGMKVLSGGGEMKLRWQRAVDHAALRHRNLTTMSVWDVFPQAGPADLRYVDLLPLMRCANCLSFQRSVDISHWKINEFRRFYERVSAILRSKFDAGQIAKQV
;
A
#
# COMPACT_ATOMS: atom_id res chain seq x y z
N MET A 1 -20.25 10.42 -5.41
CA MET A 1 -20.82 9.06 -5.36
C MET A 1 -19.71 8.11 -5.79
N PHE A 2 -19.27 7.20 -4.92
CA PHE A 2 -18.29 6.17 -5.26
C PHE A 2 -19.04 4.88 -5.53
N PHE A 3 -18.77 4.23 -6.66
CA PHE A 3 -19.27 2.90 -6.93
C PHE A 3 -18.25 1.89 -6.41
N VAL A 4 -18.54 1.23 -5.30
CA VAL A 4 -17.77 0.08 -4.82
C VAL A 4 -18.35 -1.14 -5.51
N MET A 5 -17.62 -1.70 -6.48
CA MET A 5 -17.99 -2.95 -7.13
C MET A 5 -17.09 -4.07 -6.63
N ASP A 6 -17.71 -5.04 -5.96
CA ASP A 6 -17.05 -6.27 -5.61
C ASP A 6 -16.90 -7.16 -6.84
N ILE A 7 -15.71 -7.14 -7.46
CA ILE A 7 -15.35 -8.01 -8.59
C ILE A 7 -15.23 -9.49 -8.13
N LEU A 8 -15.27 -9.78 -6.82
CA LEU A 8 -15.28 -11.16 -6.29
C LEU A 8 -16.67 -11.80 -6.29
N SER A 9 -17.72 -11.00 -6.24
CA SER A 9 -19.10 -11.46 -6.37
C SER A 9 -19.35 -11.79 -7.84
N ARG A 10 -19.10 -13.04 -8.27
CA ARG A 10 -19.23 -13.49 -9.68
C ARG A 10 -20.57 -13.02 -10.28
N PRO A 11 -20.57 -11.95 -11.10
CA PRO A 11 -21.76 -11.55 -11.82
C PRO A 11 -22.02 -12.59 -12.93
N SER A 12 -23.24 -12.66 -13.45
CA SER A 12 -23.47 -13.44 -14.67
C SER A 12 -22.56 -12.89 -15.80
N PRO A 13 -22.10 -13.71 -16.76
CA PRO A 13 -21.15 -13.27 -17.79
C PRO A 13 -21.63 -12.02 -18.56
N ARG A 14 -22.95 -11.93 -18.80
CA ARG A 14 -23.58 -10.77 -19.45
C ARG A 14 -23.57 -9.51 -18.58
N SER A 15 -23.67 -9.63 -17.25
CA SER A 15 -23.55 -8.48 -16.37
C SER A 15 -22.09 -8.05 -16.16
N ALA A 16 -21.14 -9.00 -16.14
CA ALA A 16 -19.71 -8.70 -16.05
C ALA A 16 -19.19 -7.85 -17.23
N ASP A 17 -19.55 -8.18 -18.46
CA ASP A 17 -19.15 -7.39 -19.64
C ASP A 17 -19.81 -5.99 -19.64
N GLY A 18 -21.05 -5.89 -19.17
CA GLY A 18 -21.75 -4.61 -18.99
C GLY A 18 -21.06 -3.72 -17.95
N ILE A 19 -20.59 -4.30 -16.84
CA ILE A 19 -19.85 -3.60 -15.78
C ILE A 19 -18.53 -3.03 -16.34
N TRP A 20 -17.73 -3.85 -17.03
CA TRP A 20 -16.46 -3.38 -17.59
C TRP A 20 -16.65 -2.26 -18.62
N ARG A 21 -17.71 -2.34 -19.42
CA ARG A 21 -18.06 -1.27 -20.37
C ARG A 21 -18.40 0.03 -19.65
N HIS A 22 -19.22 -0.06 -18.61
CA HIS A 22 -19.59 1.10 -17.81
C HIS A 22 -18.37 1.74 -17.11
N LEU A 23 -17.49 0.92 -16.51
CA LEU A 23 -16.25 1.41 -15.90
C LEU A 23 -15.30 2.05 -16.92
N TRP A 24 -15.22 1.48 -18.12
CA TRP A 24 -14.43 2.04 -19.21
C TRP A 24 -14.98 3.39 -19.69
N GLU A 25 -16.30 3.52 -19.87
CA GLU A 25 -16.95 4.78 -20.24
C GLU A 25 -16.72 5.87 -19.18
N MET A 26 -16.65 5.48 -17.91
CA MET A 26 -16.45 6.38 -16.77
C MET A 26 -14.99 6.63 -16.38
N ARG A 27 -14.00 6.07 -17.09
CA ARG A 27 -12.58 6.08 -16.70
C ARG A 27 -11.95 7.47 -16.53
N ASP A 28 -12.53 8.48 -17.19
CA ASP A 28 -12.10 9.88 -17.14
C ASP A 28 -12.98 10.72 -16.18
N ALA A 29 -14.06 10.14 -15.64
CA ALA A 29 -14.93 10.82 -14.69
C ALA A 29 -14.31 10.81 -13.29
N VAL A 30 -13.89 11.99 -12.81
CA VAL A 30 -13.51 12.21 -11.41
C VAL A 30 -14.81 12.23 -10.60
N PRO A 31 -15.22 11.13 -9.94
CA PRO A 31 -14.40 10.48 -8.90
C PRO A 31 -14.34 8.94 -8.98
N ILE A 32 -14.51 8.33 -10.15
CA ILE A 32 -14.65 6.88 -10.26
C ILE A 32 -13.28 6.22 -10.28
N SER A 33 -12.89 5.67 -9.14
CA SER A 33 -11.75 4.77 -9.00
C SER A 33 -12.27 3.34 -8.92
N ILE A 34 -11.64 2.42 -9.66
CA ILE A 34 -11.92 1.01 -9.47
C ILE A 34 -11.36 0.60 -8.11
N VAL A 35 -12.28 0.25 -7.21
CA VAL A 35 -11.98 -0.23 -5.87
C VAL A 35 -12.02 -1.75 -5.94
N LEU A 36 -10.86 -2.40 -5.87
CA LEU A 36 -10.83 -3.84 -5.65
C LEU A 36 -11.15 -4.13 -4.17
N PRO A 37 -11.83 -5.24 -3.84
CA PRO A 37 -11.96 -5.67 -2.46
C PRO A 37 -10.57 -5.90 -1.89
N THR A 38 -10.16 -4.97 -1.05
CA THR A 38 -8.84 -4.91 -0.48
C THR A 38 -8.98 -4.87 1.02
N VAL A 39 -8.08 -5.61 1.65
CA VAL A 39 -7.71 -5.35 3.02
C VAL A 39 -6.44 -4.52 3.02
N VAL A 40 -6.28 -3.70 4.04
CA VAL A 40 -5.02 -3.07 4.37
C VAL A 40 -4.26 -4.03 5.28
N SER A 41 -3.07 -4.47 4.84
CA SER A 41 -2.20 -5.30 5.66
C SER A 41 -1.36 -4.42 6.60
N PRO A 42 -1.26 -4.75 7.90
CA PRO A 42 -0.38 -4.02 8.79
C PRO A 42 1.09 -4.31 8.46
N ALA A 43 1.97 -3.37 8.81
CA ALA A 43 3.40 -3.56 8.79
C ALA A 43 3.89 -4.42 9.97
N CYS A 44 3.13 -4.43 11.08
CA CYS A 44 3.38 -5.24 12.26
C CYS A 44 2.64 -6.58 12.15
N PRO A 45 3.32 -7.73 12.27
CA PRO A 45 2.70 -9.05 12.13
C PRO A 45 1.76 -9.41 13.31
N LEU A 46 1.79 -8.64 14.40
CA LEU A 46 0.92 -8.85 15.57
C LEU A 46 -0.49 -8.27 15.39
N LEU A 47 -0.70 -7.50 14.32
CA LEU A 47 -1.98 -6.87 14.03
C LEU A 47 -2.68 -7.62 12.89
N ALA A 48 -4.00 -7.67 12.95
CA ALA A 48 -4.81 -8.21 11.87
C ALA A 48 -4.98 -7.18 10.74
N GLU A 49 -5.29 -7.69 9.55
CA GLU A 49 -5.67 -6.88 8.40
C GLU A 49 -6.98 -6.14 8.65
N GLU A 50 -7.15 -4.99 8.01
CA GLU A 50 -8.35 -4.16 8.11
C GLU A 50 -9.07 -4.08 6.79
N ARG A 51 -10.40 -4.12 6.83
CA ARG A 51 -11.22 -3.97 5.63
C ARG A 51 -11.14 -2.54 5.10
N ALA A 52 -10.87 -2.38 3.80
CA ALA A 52 -10.69 -1.07 3.18
C ALA A 52 -11.94 -0.65 2.37
N ASP A 53 -12.99 -0.23 3.09
CA ASP A 53 -14.31 0.09 2.51
C ASP A 53 -14.48 1.57 2.10
N SER A 54 -13.43 2.38 2.19
CA SER A 54 -13.45 3.80 1.87
C SER A 54 -12.21 4.22 1.09
N VAL A 55 -12.19 5.46 0.59
CA VAL A 55 -11.07 6.03 -0.18
C VAL A 55 -10.67 7.38 0.43
N LEU A 56 -9.39 7.53 0.73
CA LEU A 56 -8.82 8.80 1.18
C LEU A 56 -8.73 9.77 0.00
N SER A 57 -9.59 10.79 -0.02
CA SER A 57 -9.80 11.65 -1.21
C SER A 57 -8.54 12.37 -1.71
N ALA A 58 -7.58 12.68 -0.84
CA ALA A 58 -6.36 13.39 -1.21
C ALA A 58 -5.35 12.51 -1.97
N THR A 59 -5.41 11.19 -1.82
CA THR A 59 -4.37 10.26 -2.31
C THR A 59 -4.93 9.05 -3.05
N GLY A 60 -6.26 8.86 -3.05
CA GLY A 60 -6.92 7.71 -3.67
C GLY A 60 -6.61 6.37 -3.01
N ILE A 61 -6.09 6.38 -1.78
CA ILE A 61 -5.74 5.18 -1.03
C ILE A 61 -7.02 4.54 -0.50
N GLN A 62 -7.14 3.23 -0.63
CA GLN A 62 -8.22 2.48 0.02
C GLN A 62 -7.93 2.33 1.51
N VAL A 63 -8.89 2.74 2.33
CA VAL A 63 -8.74 2.85 3.78
C VAL A 63 -10.01 2.35 4.50
N PRO A 64 -9.91 1.95 5.78
CA PRO A 64 -11.09 1.71 6.60
C PRO A 64 -11.96 2.98 6.71
N GLN A 65 -13.27 2.81 6.79
CA GLN A 65 -14.18 3.95 6.91
C GLN A 65 -13.91 4.73 8.19
N ASN A 66 -13.98 6.07 8.11
CA ASN A 66 -13.78 6.98 9.25
C ASN A 66 -12.43 6.79 9.97
N SER A 67 -11.40 6.32 9.27
CA SER A 67 -10.07 6.12 9.83
C SER A 67 -9.13 7.29 9.56
N ALA A 68 -8.23 7.52 10.51
CA ALA A 68 -7.19 8.52 10.46
C ALA A 68 -5.94 7.99 9.75
N TRP A 69 -5.46 8.76 8.79
CA TRP A 69 -4.27 8.45 7.99
C TRP A 69 -3.41 9.70 7.81
N ILE A 70 -2.10 9.54 7.97
CA ILE A 70 -1.12 10.54 7.57
C ILE A 70 -0.53 10.13 6.22
N PRO A 71 -0.85 10.83 5.12
CA PRO A 71 -0.20 10.58 3.83
C PRO A 71 1.17 11.27 3.78
N MET A 72 2.17 10.53 3.32
CA MET A 72 3.50 11.02 2.97
C MET A 72 3.85 10.52 1.57
N GLN A 73 4.87 11.09 0.92
CA GLN A 73 5.25 10.66 -0.43
C GLN A 73 6.76 10.72 -0.63
N VAL A 74 7.28 9.69 -1.32
CA VAL A 74 8.65 9.63 -1.82
C VAL A 74 8.61 9.18 -3.28
N ASP A 75 9.21 9.97 -4.17
CA ASP A 75 9.37 9.65 -5.59
C ASP A 75 10.77 9.05 -5.80
N VAL A 76 10.83 7.75 -6.07
CA VAL A 76 12.10 7.00 -6.15
C VAL A 76 12.93 7.38 -7.38
N SER A 77 12.28 7.87 -8.44
CA SER A 77 12.95 8.30 -9.67
C SER A 77 13.91 9.47 -9.44
N ARG A 78 13.67 10.26 -8.37
CA ARG A 78 14.53 11.39 -7.98
C ARG A 78 15.86 10.96 -7.39
N PHE A 79 16.02 9.69 -7.02
CA PHE A 79 17.25 9.19 -6.41
C PHE A 79 18.19 8.51 -7.41
N VAL A 80 17.85 8.50 -8.69
CA VAL A 80 18.68 7.97 -9.76
C VAL A 80 19.81 8.96 -10.11
N HIS A 81 21.02 8.43 -10.28
CA HIS A 81 22.16 9.13 -10.85
C HIS A 81 22.13 9.11 -12.37
N ASP A 82 22.91 9.98 -13.02
CA ASP A 82 23.03 10.01 -14.48
C ASP A 82 23.58 8.70 -15.08
N ASN A 83 24.32 7.91 -14.28
CA ASN A 83 24.82 6.59 -14.66
C ASN A 83 23.79 5.45 -14.44
N GLY A 84 22.60 5.75 -13.95
CA GLY A 84 21.52 4.80 -13.69
C GLY A 84 21.53 4.14 -12.31
N ASP A 85 22.53 4.44 -11.45
CA ASP A 85 22.60 3.91 -10.09
C ASP A 85 21.65 4.66 -9.14
N ILE A 86 21.21 3.98 -8.07
CA ILE A 86 20.32 4.57 -7.07
C ILE A 86 21.14 5.09 -5.88
N ARG A 87 20.88 6.35 -5.48
CA ARG A 87 21.42 6.98 -4.27
C ARG A 87 20.79 6.40 -2.99
N LEU A 88 21.09 5.14 -2.68
CA LEU A 88 20.47 4.42 -1.55
C LEU A 88 20.59 5.17 -0.22
N LYS A 89 21.76 5.73 0.12
CA LYS A 89 21.93 6.51 1.36
C LYS A 89 21.09 7.79 1.42
N ALA A 90 20.83 8.43 0.28
CA ALA A 90 19.96 9.60 0.23
C ALA A 90 18.49 9.19 0.35
N LEU A 91 18.10 8.10 -0.33
CA LEU A 91 16.77 7.53 -0.23
C LEU A 91 16.45 7.10 1.21
N GLU A 92 17.36 6.39 1.86
CA GLU A 92 17.22 5.95 3.25
C GLU A 92 16.95 7.12 4.21
N ARG A 93 17.73 8.20 4.09
CA ARG A 93 17.53 9.40 4.92
C ARG A 93 16.16 10.02 4.72
N VAL A 94 15.67 10.08 3.47
CA VAL A 94 14.35 10.63 3.17
C VAL A 94 13.24 9.71 3.70
N LEU A 95 13.38 8.39 3.54
CA LEU A 95 12.43 7.41 4.10
C LEU A 95 12.34 7.53 5.62
N ASN A 96 13.49 7.59 6.32
CA ASN A 96 13.54 7.77 7.76
C ASN A 96 12.87 9.09 8.19
N HIS A 97 13.18 10.17 7.48
CA HIS A 97 12.57 11.47 7.74
C HIS A 97 11.04 11.45 7.50
N CYS A 98 10.55 10.75 6.49
CA CYS A 98 9.12 10.58 6.25
C CYS A 98 8.43 9.88 7.42
N VAL A 99 9.05 8.85 8.00
CA VAL A 99 8.50 8.16 9.18
C VAL A 99 8.48 9.08 10.40
N ASP A 100 9.56 9.81 10.67
CA ASP A 100 9.65 10.73 11.82
C ASP A 100 8.65 11.87 11.73
N ARG A 101 8.53 12.46 10.53
CA ARG A 101 7.57 13.52 10.26
C ARG A 101 6.14 12.99 10.34
N GLY A 102 5.89 11.81 9.79
CA GLY A 102 4.60 11.12 9.84
C GLY A 102 4.15 10.86 11.28
N ASP A 103 5.03 10.33 12.12
CA ASP A 103 4.79 10.09 13.56
C ASP A 103 4.38 11.39 14.26
N SER A 104 5.13 12.47 14.03
CA SER A 104 4.88 13.77 14.65
C SER A 104 3.53 14.37 14.23
N LEU A 105 3.10 14.13 12.98
CA LEU A 105 1.83 14.63 12.46
C LEU A 105 0.61 13.94 13.08
N HIS A 106 0.74 12.69 13.56
CA HIS A 106 -0.38 12.05 14.29
C HIS A 106 -0.77 12.83 15.55
N ASP A 107 0.21 13.46 16.19
CA ASP A 107 0.05 14.14 17.46
C ASP A 107 -0.26 15.64 17.29
N SER A 108 0.22 16.28 16.20
CA SER A 108 0.02 17.72 15.96
C SER A 108 -1.18 18.06 15.06
N ARG A 109 -1.74 17.09 14.33
CA ARG A 109 -2.80 17.35 13.35
C ARG A 109 -4.16 17.52 14.03
N THR A 110 -4.93 18.50 13.58
CA THR A 110 -6.35 18.62 13.92
C THR A 110 -7.15 17.60 13.13
N TRP A 111 -7.85 16.71 13.84
CA TRP A 111 -8.73 15.70 13.25
C TRP A 111 -10.17 16.21 13.17
N SER A 112 -10.94 15.70 12.22
CA SER A 112 -12.31 16.16 11.95
C SER A 112 -13.30 15.84 13.06
N SER A 113 -12.99 14.86 13.92
CA SER A 113 -13.80 14.49 15.08
C SER A 113 -12.95 13.80 16.16
N SER A 114 -13.49 13.72 17.37
CA SER A 114 -12.87 12.98 18.48
C SER A 114 -12.72 11.49 18.18
N ALA A 115 -13.66 10.90 17.44
CA ALA A 115 -13.58 9.50 17.01
C ALA A 115 -12.39 9.26 16.07
N VAL A 116 -12.17 10.15 15.10
CA VAL A 116 -11.02 10.07 14.18
C VAL A 116 -9.71 10.37 14.92
N GLN A 117 -9.72 11.28 15.90
CA GLN A 117 -8.55 11.53 16.75
C GLN A 117 -8.17 10.30 17.58
N PHE A 118 -9.15 9.63 18.18
CA PHE A 118 -8.92 8.39 18.92
C PHE A 118 -8.39 7.29 18.02
N ASP A 119 -8.96 7.12 16.82
CA ASP A 119 -8.45 6.17 15.83
C ASP A 119 -7.00 6.49 15.39
N SER A 120 -6.65 7.77 15.21
CA SER A 120 -5.27 8.20 14.94
C SER A 120 -4.31 7.75 16.05
N TRP A 121 -4.67 8.01 17.31
CA TRP A 121 -3.87 7.62 18.46
C TRP A 121 -3.71 6.10 18.55
N LEU A 122 -4.81 5.36 18.37
CA LEU A 122 -4.85 3.91 18.52
C LEU A 122 -4.05 3.19 17.43
N ASN A 123 -4.20 3.62 16.17
CA ASN A 123 -3.71 2.87 15.01
C ASN A 123 -2.47 3.49 14.33
N ARG A 124 -2.22 4.79 14.50
CA ARG A 124 -1.03 5.48 13.94
C ARG A 124 -0.73 5.09 12.48
N ARG A 125 -1.75 5.13 11.62
CA ARG A 125 -1.63 4.70 10.21
C ARG A 125 -0.88 5.74 9.39
N LEU A 126 0.31 5.36 8.94
CA LEU A 126 1.15 6.14 8.03
C LEU A 126 1.08 5.52 6.63
N ALA A 127 0.85 6.37 5.63
CA ALA A 127 0.81 5.98 4.22
C ALA A 127 1.93 6.69 3.47
N VAL A 128 3.13 6.11 3.49
CA VAL A 128 4.26 6.57 2.67
C VAL A 128 4.09 6.05 1.25
N ALA A 129 3.56 6.89 0.37
CA ALA A 129 3.40 6.60 -1.05
C ALA A 129 4.75 6.58 -1.76
N ILE A 130 5.14 5.40 -2.23
CA ILE A 130 6.35 5.18 -3.02
C ILE A 130 5.97 5.27 -4.50
N ARG A 131 6.36 6.38 -5.14
CA ARG A 131 5.95 6.78 -6.51
C ARG A 131 7.13 6.66 -7.49
N GLY A 132 6.83 6.69 -8.78
CA GLY A 132 7.84 6.87 -9.84
C GLY A 132 8.59 5.60 -10.23
N TRP A 133 7.95 4.43 -10.14
CA TRP A 133 8.56 3.15 -10.55
C TRP A 133 8.78 3.08 -12.06
N GLY A 134 7.79 3.49 -12.85
CA GLY A 134 7.92 3.59 -14.31
C GLY A 134 8.95 4.64 -14.72
N ASP A 135 8.94 5.80 -14.06
CA ASP A 135 9.92 6.86 -14.31
C ASP A 135 11.37 6.42 -14.01
N LEU A 136 11.56 5.65 -12.93
CA LEU A 136 12.84 5.03 -12.59
C LEU A 136 13.35 4.12 -13.72
N VAL A 137 12.51 3.20 -14.22
CA VAL A 137 12.87 2.29 -15.31
C VAL A 137 13.14 3.06 -16.60
N SER A 138 12.28 4.02 -16.93
CA SER A 138 12.41 4.86 -18.12
C SER A 138 13.72 5.66 -18.10
N ARG A 139 14.08 6.29 -16.97
CA ARG A 139 15.33 7.04 -16.83
C ARG A 139 16.57 6.18 -16.95
N ARG A 140 16.51 4.92 -16.51
CA ARG A 140 17.60 3.95 -16.66
C ARG A 140 17.71 3.39 -18.08
N GLY A 141 16.75 3.70 -18.97
CA GLY A 141 16.64 3.07 -20.29
C GLY A 141 16.46 1.55 -20.22
N ALA A 142 15.96 1.04 -19.09
CA ALA A 142 15.84 -0.39 -18.84
C ALA A 142 14.56 -0.96 -19.45
N ASP A 143 14.60 -2.23 -19.84
CA ASP A 143 13.41 -2.96 -20.26
C ASP A 143 12.58 -3.35 -19.01
N PRO A 144 11.32 -2.89 -18.87
CA PRO A 144 10.47 -3.24 -17.74
C PRO A 144 10.12 -4.74 -17.65
N GLY A 145 10.21 -5.48 -18.76
CA GLY A 145 9.95 -6.92 -18.80
C GLY A 145 11.20 -7.79 -18.53
N ALA A 146 12.39 -7.20 -18.50
CA ALA A 146 13.62 -7.96 -18.32
C ALA A 146 13.75 -8.47 -16.88
N PHE A 147 14.11 -9.75 -16.72
CA PHE A 147 14.29 -10.39 -15.42
C PHE A 147 15.23 -9.61 -14.48
N ARG A 148 16.34 -9.09 -15.03
CA ARG A 148 17.28 -8.28 -14.25
C ARG A 148 16.64 -7.02 -13.70
N THR A 149 15.89 -6.27 -14.52
CA THR A 149 15.16 -5.07 -14.10
C THR A 149 14.18 -5.40 -12.98
N LEU A 150 13.39 -6.46 -13.15
CA LEU A 150 12.39 -6.89 -12.18
C LEU A 150 13.03 -7.26 -10.84
N LYS A 151 14.12 -8.03 -10.85
CA LYS A 151 14.86 -8.41 -9.65
C LYS A 151 15.44 -7.20 -8.90
N GLU A 152 16.10 -6.28 -9.62
CA GLU A 152 16.68 -5.08 -9.01
C GLU A 152 15.60 -4.17 -8.38
N LEU A 153 14.41 -4.09 -9.00
CA LEU A 153 13.30 -3.31 -8.45
C LEU A 153 12.63 -3.99 -7.26
N GLU A 154 12.56 -5.33 -7.24
CA GLU A 154 12.09 -6.08 -6.08
C GLU A 154 13.01 -5.87 -4.88
N GLU A 155 14.33 -6.00 -5.07
CA GLU A 155 15.34 -5.71 -4.05
C GLU A 155 15.23 -4.25 -3.54
N LEU A 156 14.95 -3.29 -4.43
CA LEU A 156 14.71 -1.90 -4.03
C LEU A 156 13.42 -1.74 -3.23
N ALA A 157 12.33 -2.40 -3.63
CA ALA A 157 11.05 -2.34 -2.92
C ALA A 157 11.16 -2.95 -1.52
N GLU A 158 11.89 -4.05 -1.38
CA GLU A 158 12.22 -4.67 -0.11
C GLU A 158 13.08 -3.77 0.77
N PHE A 159 14.13 -3.16 0.20
CA PHE A 159 14.97 -2.18 0.90
C PHE A 159 14.13 -1.01 1.45
N ILE A 160 13.22 -0.46 0.65
CA ILE A 160 12.35 0.64 1.06
C ILE A 160 11.43 0.20 2.19
N ALA A 161 10.72 -0.92 2.04
CA ALA A 161 9.80 -1.43 3.06
C ALA A 161 10.54 -1.78 4.37
N GLY A 162 11.73 -2.37 4.25
CA GLY A 162 12.62 -2.69 5.37
C GLY A 162 13.09 -1.44 6.11
N THR A 163 13.48 -0.39 5.38
CA THR A 163 13.91 0.90 5.95
C THR A 163 12.78 1.56 6.75
N LEU A 164 11.58 1.67 6.16
CA LEU A 164 10.42 2.24 6.84
C LEU A 164 10.06 1.45 8.11
N ARG A 165 10.10 0.10 8.04
CA ARG A 165 9.83 -0.78 9.18
C ARG A 165 10.89 -0.61 10.27
N ALA A 166 12.16 -0.58 9.90
CA ALA A 166 13.28 -0.40 10.83
C ALA A 166 13.15 0.93 11.58
N ARG A 167 12.84 2.03 10.89
CA ARG A 167 12.63 3.32 11.56
C ARG A 167 11.41 3.33 12.47
N SER A 168 10.30 2.75 12.03
CA SER A 168 9.08 2.60 12.85
C SER A 168 9.33 1.77 14.11
N HIS A 169 10.20 0.76 14.04
CA HIS A 169 10.62 -0.04 15.18
C HIS A 169 11.53 0.73 16.14
N VAL A 170 12.46 1.57 15.63
CA VAL A 170 13.25 2.47 16.47
C VAL A 170 12.34 3.43 17.26
N LEU A 171 11.38 4.07 16.58
CA LEU A 171 10.40 4.93 17.25
C LEU A 171 9.54 4.18 18.27
N ALA A 172 9.24 2.91 18.03
CA ALA A 172 8.50 2.08 18.98
C ALA A 172 9.28 1.91 20.30
N ARG A 173 10.60 1.75 20.23
CA ARG A 173 11.48 1.64 21.41
C ARG A 173 11.66 2.97 22.13
N GLU A 174 11.73 4.06 21.38
CA GLU A 174 11.95 5.41 21.93
C GLU A 174 10.67 6.03 22.53
N ARG A 175 9.50 5.75 21.95
CA ARG A 175 8.24 6.48 22.23
C ARG A 175 7.04 5.58 22.53
N GLY A 176 7.25 4.26 22.59
CA GLY A 176 6.20 3.25 22.69
C GLY A 176 5.67 2.79 21.34
N TYR A 177 5.23 1.54 21.24
CA TYR A 177 4.65 0.97 20.02
C TYR A 177 3.19 1.44 19.78
N CYS A 178 2.62 1.04 18.64
CA CYS A 178 1.23 1.31 18.26
C CYS A 178 0.24 0.72 19.28
N PRO A 179 -0.63 1.52 19.94
CA PRO A 179 -1.52 1.04 21.00
C PRO A 179 -2.49 -0.08 20.58
N ALA A 180 -2.79 -0.21 19.28
CA ALA A 180 -3.58 -1.32 18.75
C ALA A 180 -2.97 -2.71 19.08
N VAL A 181 -1.66 -2.79 19.33
CA VAL A 181 -0.99 -4.03 19.74
C VAL A 181 -1.50 -4.47 21.12
N ASP A 182 -1.69 -3.56 22.07
CA ASP A 182 -2.22 -3.92 23.39
C ASP A 182 -3.65 -4.43 23.31
N VAL A 183 -4.47 -3.81 22.46
CA VAL A 183 -5.85 -4.25 22.20
C VAL A 183 -5.87 -5.66 21.59
N ALA A 184 -4.96 -5.96 20.66
CA ALA A 184 -4.81 -7.31 20.10
C ALA A 184 -4.35 -8.31 21.18
N GLY A 185 -3.44 -7.89 22.05
CA GLY A 185 -2.89 -8.70 23.14
C GLY A 185 -3.91 -9.08 24.21
N MET A 186 -4.96 -8.28 24.45
CA MET A 186 -5.98 -8.59 25.46
C MET A 186 -6.61 -9.98 25.28
N LYS A 187 -6.81 -10.43 24.03
CA LYS A 187 -7.34 -11.77 23.73
C LYS A 187 -6.36 -12.91 24.01
N VAL A 188 -5.06 -12.60 24.03
CA VAL A 188 -3.97 -13.56 24.26
C VAL A 188 -3.67 -13.69 25.75
N LEU A 189 -3.82 -12.59 26.49
CA LEU A 189 -3.54 -12.50 27.93
C LEU A 189 -4.53 -13.30 28.80
N SER A 190 -5.66 -13.72 28.27
CA SER A 190 -6.56 -14.69 28.94
C SER A 190 -6.01 -16.12 28.96
N GLY A 191 -4.92 -16.40 28.24
CA GLY A 191 -4.31 -17.74 28.08
C GLY A 191 -3.29 -18.17 29.15
N GLY A 192 -3.26 -17.52 30.32
CA GLY A 192 -2.34 -17.86 31.42
C GLY A 192 -0.91 -17.31 31.28
N GLY A 193 -0.04 -17.62 32.25
CA GLY A 193 1.28 -16.99 32.41
C GLY A 193 2.27 -17.26 31.28
N GLU A 194 2.29 -18.48 30.72
CA GLU A 194 3.17 -18.81 29.60
C GLU A 194 2.80 -18.04 28.32
N MET A 195 1.50 -17.96 28.02
CA MET A 195 1.01 -17.23 26.86
C MET A 195 1.33 -15.74 26.96
N LYS A 196 1.22 -15.16 28.16
CA LYS A 196 1.66 -13.78 28.45
C LYS A 196 3.14 -13.57 28.16
N LEU A 197 4.02 -14.50 28.56
CA LEU A 197 5.46 -14.40 28.27
C LEU A 197 5.76 -14.50 26.78
N ARG A 198 5.07 -15.39 26.06
CA ARG A 198 5.20 -15.51 24.59
C ARG A 198 4.75 -14.24 23.88
N TRP A 199 3.62 -13.66 24.32
CA TRP A 199 3.13 -12.38 23.80
C TRP A 199 4.15 -11.25 24.02
N GLN A 200 4.69 -11.12 25.24
CA GLN A 200 5.69 -10.09 25.53
C GLN A 200 6.91 -10.19 24.63
N ARG A 201 7.48 -11.40 24.45
CA ARG A 201 8.62 -11.60 23.54
C ARG A 201 8.25 -11.22 22.10
N ALA A 202 7.05 -11.57 21.64
CA ALA A 202 6.60 -11.21 20.30
C ALA A 202 6.49 -9.68 20.13
N VAL A 203 5.96 -8.97 21.13
CA VAL A 203 5.92 -7.50 21.16
C VAL A 203 7.33 -6.92 21.13
N ASP A 204 8.26 -7.38 21.97
CA ASP A 204 9.63 -6.87 22.06
C ASP A 204 10.40 -7.01 20.73
N HIS A 205 10.08 -8.03 19.92
CA HIS A 205 10.74 -8.31 18.65
C HIS A 205 10.06 -7.70 17.42
N ALA A 206 8.74 -7.52 17.43
CA ALA A 206 7.97 -7.22 16.22
C ALA A 206 7.07 -5.99 16.32
N ALA A 207 6.93 -5.38 17.51
CA ALA A 207 6.09 -4.20 17.67
C ALA A 207 6.66 -2.99 16.91
N LEU A 208 5.77 -2.24 16.27
CA LEU A 208 6.10 -1.05 15.49
C LEU A 208 5.32 0.14 16.02
N ARG A 209 5.84 1.35 15.80
CA ARG A 209 5.14 2.60 16.14
C ARG A 209 3.90 2.83 15.28
N HIS A 210 3.95 2.38 14.02
CA HIS A 210 2.90 2.59 13.03
C HIS A 210 2.26 1.27 12.60
N ARG A 211 0.94 1.26 12.45
CA ARG A 211 0.21 0.10 11.93
C ARG A 211 0.50 -0.16 10.46
N ASN A 212 0.59 0.89 9.65
CA ASN A 212 0.86 0.83 8.20
C ASN A 212 2.02 1.75 7.87
N LEU A 213 2.74 1.46 6.77
CA LEU A 213 3.89 2.24 6.34
C LEU A 213 3.91 2.45 4.83
N THR A 214 3.96 1.39 4.05
CA THR A 214 4.22 1.47 2.60
C THR A 214 2.91 1.55 1.83
N THR A 215 2.78 2.53 0.95
CA THR A 215 1.69 2.65 -0.02
C THR A 215 2.27 2.65 -1.42
N MET A 216 1.63 1.98 -2.36
CA MET A 216 1.99 2.08 -3.78
C MET A 216 0.73 2.28 -4.62
N SER A 217 0.85 2.96 -5.76
CA SER A 217 -0.24 2.96 -6.74
C SER A 217 0.03 1.97 -7.86
N VAL A 218 -1.03 1.29 -8.26
CA VAL A 218 -1.02 0.41 -9.45
C VAL A 218 -0.68 1.17 -10.73
N TRP A 219 -0.84 2.50 -10.73
CA TRP A 219 -0.54 3.36 -11.87
C TRP A 219 0.89 3.91 -11.86
N ASP A 220 1.64 3.78 -10.75
CA ASP A 220 3.03 4.25 -10.68
C ASP A 220 4.01 3.36 -11.46
N VAL A 221 3.55 2.21 -11.94
CA VAL A 221 4.31 1.36 -12.85
C VAL A 221 4.56 2.04 -14.19
N PHE A 222 3.71 2.99 -14.59
CA PHE A 222 3.86 3.72 -15.85
C PHE A 222 4.67 5.01 -15.63
N PRO A 223 5.57 5.39 -16.56
CA PRO A 223 6.21 6.70 -16.53
C PRO A 223 5.17 7.83 -16.66
N GLN A 224 5.39 8.94 -15.98
CA GLN A 224 4.46 10.09 -15.98
C GLN A 224 4.55 10.92 -17.26
N ALA A 225 5.72 10.94 -17.91
CA ALA A 225 5.98 11.78 -19.09
C ALA A 225 5.42 11.23 -20.41
N GLY A 226 4.55 10.21 -20.37
CA GLY A 226 4.04 9.58 -21.58
C GLY A 226 2.73 8.80 -21.38
N PRO A 227 2.16 8.27 -22.47
CA PRO A 227 1.00 7.38 -22.41
C PRO A 227 1.36 6.10 -21.65
N ALA A 228 0.38 5.51 -20.95
CA ALA A 228 0.56 4.25 -20.24
C ALA A 228 0.87 3.10 -21.20
N ASP A 229 2.15 2.82 -21.43
CA ASP A 229 2.59 1.71 -22.27
C ASP A 229 2.46 0.38 -21.52
N LEU A 230 1.72 -0.57 -22.10
CA LEU A 230 1.45 -1.87 -21.49
C LEU A 230 2.71 -2.68 -21.21
N ARG A 231 3.86 -2.39 -21.82
CA ARG A 231 5.13 -3.04 -21.44
C ARG A 231 5.49 -2.85 -19.97
N TYR A 232 5.03 -1.77 -19.35
CA TYR A 232 5.29 -1.48 -17.93
C TYR A 232 4.39 -2.25 -16.96
N VAL A 233 3.35 -2.96 -17.44
CA VAL A 233 2.49 -3.77 -16.55
C VAL A 233 3.24 -4.93 -15.89
N ASP A 234 4.43 -5.27 -16.39
CA ASP A 234 5.31 -6.26 -15.78
C ASP A 234 5.90 -5.82 -14.45
N LEU A 235 5.84 -4.53 -14.11
CA LEU A 235 6.26 -4.00 -12.81
C LEU A 235 5.19 -4.16 -11.71
N LEU A 236 3.96 -4.57 -12.04
CA LEU A 236 2.87 -4.74 -11.07
C LEU A 236 3.20 -5.68 -9.88
N PRO A 237 4.03 -6.74 -10.00
CA PRO A 237 4.39 -7.57 -8.85
C PRO A 237 5.04 -6.82 -7.68
N LEU A 238 5.67 -5.66 -7.92
CA LEU A 238 6.24 -4.80 -6.87
C LEU A 238 5.21 -4.37 -5.82
N MET A 239 3.92 -4.32 -6.20
CA MET A 239 2.82 -3.97 -5.31
C MET A 239 2.67 -4.92 -4.11
N ARG A 240 3.29 -6.12 -4.14
CA ARG A 240 3.32 -7.06 -3.02
C ARG A 240 3.93 -6.45 -1.75
N CYS A 241 4.91 -5.55 -1.89
CA CYS A 241 5.59 -4.89 -0.78
C CYS A 241 4.74 -3.80 -0.08
N ALA A 242 3.60 -3.41 -0.65
CA ALA A 242 2.78 -2.32 -0.11
C ALA A 242 1.82 -2.79 1.00
N ASN A 243 1.62 -2.02 2.07
CA ASN A 243 0.59 -2.26 3.08
C ASN A 243 -0.82 -1.89 2.59
N CYS A 244 -0.91 -0.88 1.73
CA CYS A 244 -2.13 -0.41 1.10
C CYS A 244 -1.86 0.04 -0.33
N LEU A 245 -2.91 0.10 -1.14
CA LEU A 245 -2.83 0.53 -2.53
C LEU A 245 -3.62 1.81 -2.78
N SER A 246 -3.15 2.59 -3.75
CA SER A 246 -3.90 3.67 -4.37
C SER A 246 -4.28 3.33 -5.80
N PHE A 247 -5.54 3.57 -6.14
CA PHE A 247 -6.10 3.32 -7.47
C PHE A 247 -6.30 4.60 -8.29
N GLN A 248 -5.87 5.74 -7.75
CA GLN A 248 -5.96 7.02 -8.45
C GLN A 248 -5.04 7.02 -9.67
N ARG A 249 -5.67 7.05 -10.84
CA ARG A 249 -4.96 7.13 -12.13
C ARG A 249 -4.27 8.49 -12.24
N SER A 250 -3.02 8.47 -12.68
CA SER A 250 -2.20 9.66 -12.94
C SER A 250 -1.62 9.70 -14.36
N VAL A 251 -1.95 8.70 -15.19
CA VAL A 251 -1.40 8.53 -16.53
C VAL A 251 -2.49 8.47 -17.59
N ASP A 252 -2.14 8.85 -18.82
CA ASP A 252 -3.06 8.77 -19.94
C ASP A 252 -3.23 7.33 -20.43
N ILE A 253 -4.50 6.95 -20.64
CA ILE A 253 -4.92 5.66 -21.19
C ILE A 253 -5.86 5.85 -22.40
N SER A 254 -5.89 7.05 -23.00
CA SER A 254 -6.76 7.38 -24.14
C SER A 254 -6.55 6.43 -25.33
N HIS A 255 -5.34 5.88 -25.48
CA HIS A 255 -4.95 4.91 -26.50
C HIS A 255 -5.34 3.47 -26.16
N TRP A 256 -5.75 3.18 -24.92
CA TRP A 256 -6.16 1.83 -24.53
C TRP A 256 -7.52 1.46 -25.12
N LYS A 257 -7.74 0.16 -25.25
CA LYS A 257 -9.05 -0.46 -25.49
C LYS A 257 -9.63 -0.97 -24.18
N ILE A 258 -10.95 -1.14 -24.13
CA ILE A 258 -11.67 -1.74 -23.00
C ILE A 258 -11.05 -3.07 -22.53
N ASN A 259 -10.58 -3.91 -23.45
CA ASN A 259 -9.96 -5.19 -23.13
C ASN A 259 -8.60 -5.02 -22.42
N GLU A 260 -7.84 -3.99 -22.75
CA GLU A 260 -6.54 -3.70 -22.11
C GLU A 260 -6.76 -3.16 -20.70
N PHE A 261 -7.73 -2.26 -20.54
CA PHE A 261 -8.17 -1.77 -19.24
C PHE A 261 -8.66 -2.90 -18.32
N ARG A 262 -9.53 -3.77 -18.84
CA ARG A 262 -9.99 -4.96 -18.11
C ARG A 262 -8.84 -5.86 -17.69
N ARG A 263 -7.95 -6.24 -18.62
CA ARG A 263 -6.80 -7.11 -18.35
C ARG A 263 -5.85 -6.51 -17.31
N PHE A 264 -5.64 -5.20 -17.34
CA PHE A 264 -4.84 -4.51 -16.34
C PHE A 264 -5.40 -4.73 -14.92
N TYR A 265 -6.70 -4.47 -14.71
CA TYR A 265 -7.33 -4.66 -13.39
C TYR A 265 -7.48 -6.14 -12.99
N GLU A 266 -7.70 -7.04 -13.94
CA GLU A 266 -7.67 -8.49 -13.68
C GLU A 266 -6.27 -8.93 -13.20
N ARG A 267 -5.20 -8.42 -13.81
CA ARG A 267 -3.81 -8.69 -13.38
C ARG A 267 -3.54 -8.12 -11.98
N VAL A 268 -3.96 -6.89 -11.70
CA VAL A 268 -3.86 -6.29 -10.37
C VAL A 268 -4.60 -7.17 -9.34
N SER A 269 -5.84 -7.58 -9.64
CA SER A 269 -6.62 -8.44 -8.75
C SER A 269 -5.95 -9.78 -8.50
N ALA A 270 -5.33 -10.40 -9.51
CA ALA A 270 -4.63 -11.67 -9.37
C ALA A 270 -3.40 -11.54 -8.46
N ILE A 271 -2.62 -10.46 -8.62
CA ILE A 271 -1.45 -10.18 -7.75
C ILE A 271 -1.90 -9.98 -6.31
N LEU A 272 -2.98 -9.23 -6.09
CA LEU A 272 -3.49 -9.00 -4.75
C LEU A 272 -3.97 -10.28 -4.08
N ARG A 273 -4.74 -11.13 -4.78
CA ARG A 273 -5.16 -12.44 -4.25
C ARG A 273 -3.96 -13.33 -3.89
N SER A 274 -2.95 -13.38 -4.75
CA SER A 274 -1.73 -14.17 -4.48
C SER A 274 -1.03 -13.77 -3.18
N LYS A 275 -1.16 -12.51 -2.77
CA LYS A 275 -0.59 -12.01 -1.51
C LYS A 275 -1.39 -12.46 -0.28
N PHE A 276 -2.72 -12.47 -0.37
CA PHE A 276 -3.60 -12.81 0.75
C PHE A 276 -3.80 -14.33 0.91
N ASP A 277 -3.72 -15.10 -0.18
CA ASP A 277 -3.89 -16.56 -0.16
C ASP A 277 -2.62 -17.30 0.27
N ALA A 278 -1.43 -16.72 0.10
CA ALA A 278 -0.14 -17.36 0.40
C ALA A 278 0.11 -17.64 1.90
N GLY A 279 -0.80 -17.24 2.79
CA GLY A 279 -0.65 -17.40 4.25
C GLY A 279 -1.69 -18.28 4.96
N GLN A 280 -2.73 -18.78 4.28
CA GLN A 280 -3.78 -19.57 4.94
C GLN A 280 -3.64 -21.07 4.63
N ILE A 281 -2.92 -21.78 5.50
CA ILE A 281 -2.85 -23.26 5.49
C ILE A 281 -4.05 -23.88 6.24
N ALA A 282 -4.61 -23.17 7.22
CA ALA A 282 -5.86 -23.52 7.88
C ALA A 282 -6.49 -22.27 8.53
N LYS A 283 -7.82 -22.21 8.52
CA LYS A 283 -8.62 -21.24 9.27
C LYS A 283 -9.53 -22.03 10.21
N GLN A 284 -9.47 -21.77 11.50
CA GLN A 284 -10.42 -22.34 12.45
C GLN A 284 -11.79 -21.70 12.19
N VAL A 285 -12.78 -22.56 11.90
CA VAL A 285 -14.20 -22.18 11.79
C VAL A 285 -14.81 -22.16 13.18
#